data_AF-A0A1F9UFE7-F1
#
_entry.id   AF-A0A1F9UFE7-F1
#
_cell.length_a   1.000
_cell.length_b   1.000
_cell.length_c   1.000
_cell.angle_alpha   90.00
_cell.angle_beta   90.00
_cell.angle_gamma   90.00
#
_symmetry.space_group_name_H-M   'P 1'
#
loop_
_entity.id
_entity.type
_entity.pdbx_description
1 polymer ?
#
loop_
_entity_poly.entity_id
_entity_poly.type
_entity_poly.pdbx_seq_one_letter_code
_entity_poly.pdbx_strand_id
1 'polypeptide(L)' 'MADDIESKVKDIIVENLGVDAATVNPKASFVNDLGADSLDTVELVMALEEEFDIEIPDEEAEKIQTVGQAIDYIKAHKK' A
#
# COMPACT_ATOMS: atom_id res chain seq x y z
N MET A 1 -1.30 -18.79 3.74
CA MET A 1 -2.00 -17.75 2.97
C MET A 1 -1.33 -16.42 3.26
N ALA A 2 -0.07 -16.27 2.83
CA ALA A 2 0.67 -15.00 2.90
C ALA A 2 0.71 -14.34 1.52
N ASP A 3 0.56 -15.14 0.47
CA ASP A 3 0.55 -14.72 -0.94
C ASP A 3 -0.63 -13.82 -1.30
N ASP A 4 -1.76 -13.93 -0.59
CA ASP A 4 -2.97 -13.13 -0.88
C ASP A 4 -2.81 -11.66 -0.52
N ILE A 5 -2.06 -11.33 0.55
CA ILE A 5 -1.91 -9.92 0.99
C ILE A 5 -1.06 -9.16 -0.01
N GLU A 6 0.09 -9.72 -0.42
CA GLU A 6 0.96 -9.07 -1.39
C GLU A 6 0.27 -8.85 -2.73
N SER A 7 -0.47 -9.85 -3.22
CA SER A 7 -1.19 -9.71 -4.49
C SER A 7 -2.26 -8.64 -4.38
N LYS A 8 -3.09 -8.66 -3.33
CA LYS A 8 -4.14 -7.65 -3.11
C LYS A 8 -3.59 -6.24 -2.96
N VAL A 9 -2.51 -6.06 -2.18
CA VAL A 9 -1.88 -4.75 -2.03
C VAL A 9 -1.39 -4.23 -3.38
N LYS A 10 -0.76 -5.09 -4.18
CA LYS A 10 -0.32 -4.72 -5.53
C LYS A 10 -1.49 -4.35 -6.43
N ASP A 11 -2.55 -5.13 -6.42
CA ASP A 11 -3.74 -4.88 -7.24
C ASP A 11 -4.37 -3.53 -6.88
N ILE A 12 -4.53 -3.22 -5.60
CA ILE A 12 -5.03 -1.92 -5.13
C ILE A 12 -4.12 -0.79 -5.60
N ILE A 13 -2.81 -0.93 -5.49
CA ILE A 13 -1.86 0.10 -5.91
C ILE A 13 -1.96 0.36 -7.42
N VAL A 14 -2.06 -0.70 -8.22
CA VAL A 14 -2.20 -0.63 -9.68
C VAL A 14 -3.52 0.05 -10.07
N GLU A 15 -4.62 -0.31 -9.41
CA GLU A 15 -5.94 0.26 -9.69
C GLU A 15 -6.06 1.71 -9.24
N ASN A 16 -5.53 2.05 -8.07
CA ASN A 16 -5.66 3.37 -7.46
C ASN A 16 -4.69 4.39 -8.09
N LEU A 17 -3.41 4.02 -8.26
CA LEU A 17 -2.39 4.90 -8.86
C LEU A 17 -2.34 4.82 -10.40
N GLY A 18 -3.00 3.83 -11.02
CA GLY A 18 -2.95 3.64 -12.47
C GLY A 18 -1.56 3.27 -13.01
N VAL A 19 -0.72 2.64 -12.18
CA VAL A 19 0.66 2.25 -12.51
C VAL A 19 0.74 0.80 -12.97
N ASP A 20 1.83 0.42 -13.65
CA ASP A 20 2.03 -0.98 -14.10
C ASP A 20 2.37 -1.89 -12.91
N ALA A 21 1.73 -3.06 -12.80
CA ALA A 21 2.06 -4.07 -11.79
C ALA A 21 3.54 -4.47 -11.79
N ALA A 22 4.23 -4.34 -12.93
CA ALA A 22 5.66 -4.59 -13.05
C ALA A 22 6.52 -3.56 -12.29
N THR A 23 6.04 -2.33 -12.10
CA THR A 23 6.75 -1.31 -11.31
C THR A 23 6.46 -1.45 -9.82
N VAL A 24 5.32 -2.02 -9.45
CA VAL A 24 4.91 -2.27 -8.06
C VAL A 24 5.70 -3.43 -7.45
N ASN A 25 6.87 -3.09 -6.90
CA ASN A 25 7.74 -4.01 -6.19
C ASN A 25 7.88 -3.61 -4.71
N PRO A 26 8.24 -4.53 -3.79
CA PRO A 26 8.33 -4.22 -2.36
C PRO A 26 9.30 -3.09 -1.99
N LYS A 27 10.25 -2.75 -2.87
CA LYS A 27 11.20 -1.65 -2.66
C LYS A 27 10.74 -0.34 -3.30
N ALA A 28 9.68 -0.37 -4.11
CA ALA A 28 9.15 0.81 -4.78
C ALA A 28 8.62 1.78 -3.72
N SER A 29 9.04 3.04 -3.83
CA SER A 29 8.48 4.14 -3.08
C SER A 29 7.19 4.61 -3.72
N PHE A 30 6.14 4.81 -2.92
CA PHE A 30 4.86 5.33 -3.40
C PHE A 30 5.03 6.66 -4.11
N VAL A 31 5.79 7.58 -3.50
CA VAL A 31 6.00 8.92 -4.06
C VAL A 31 7.10 8.91 -5.13
N ASN A 32 8.28 8.36 -4.84
CA ASN A 32 9.43 8.52 -5.73
C ASN A 32 9.41 7.60 -6.96
N ASP A 33 8.90 6.37 -6.83
CA ASP A 33 8.93 5.38 -7.91
C ASP A 33 7.57 5.23 -8.60
N LEU A 34 6.48 5.28 -7.84
CA LEU A 34 5.12 5.14 -8.36
C LEU A 34 4.46 6.49 -8.67
N GLY A 35 5.07 7.61 -8.22
CA GLY A 35 4.59 8.95 -8.53
C GLY A 35 3.31 9.37 -7.79
N ALA A 36 2.96 8.67 -6.70
CA ALA A 36 1.82 9.03 -5.86
C ALA A 36 2.04 10.41 -5.25
N ASP A 37 1.05 11.28 -5.35
CA ASP A 37 1.02 12.54 -4.62
C ASP A 37 0.48 12.37 -3.19
N SER A 38 0.41 13.45 -2.43
CA SER A 38 -0.09 13.40 -1.05
C SER A 38 -1.55 12.97 -0.94
N LEU A 39 -2.38 13.23 -1.96
CA LEU A 39 -3.79 12.81 -1.97
C LEU A 39 -3.87 11.33 -2.34
N ASP A 40 -3.13 10.90 -3.35
CA ASP A 40 -3.04 9.51 -3.77
C ASP A 40 -2.62 8.61 -2.61
N THR A 41 -1.65 9.05 -1.78
CA THR A 41 -1.24 8.28 -0.60
C THR A 41 -2.35 8.14 0.44
N VAL A 42 -3.20 9.16 0.62
CA VAL A 42 -4.32 9.13 1.57
C VAL A 42 -5.41 8.19 1.05
N GLU A 43 -5.78 8.32 -0.23
CA GLU A 43 -6.77 7.43 -0.86
C GLU A 43 -6.30 5.98 -0.88
N LEU A 44 -5.01 5.75 -1.12
CA LEU A 44 -4.42 4.41 -1.06
C LEU A 44 -4.50 3.81 0.34
N VAL A 45 -4.14 4.57 1.38
CA VAL A 45 -4.19 4.10 2.77
C VAL A 45 -5.64 3.76 3.15
N MET A 46 -6.60 4.62 2.81
CA MET A 46 -8.03 4.35 3.07
C MET A 46 -8.52 3.08 2.33
N ALA A 47 -8.10 2.86 1.08
CA ALA A 47 -8.46 1.65 0.34
C ALA A 47 -7.86 0.38 0.97
N LEU A 48 -6.64 0.46 1.51
CA LEU A 48 -6.00 -0.64 2.22
C LEU A 48 -6.70 -0.92 3.57
N GLU A 49 -7.07 0.12 4.31
CA GLU A 49 -7.86 0.01 5.54
C GLU A 49 -9.18 -0.73 5.30
N GLU A 50 -9.94 -0.31 4.27
CA GLU A 50 -11.23 -0.90 3.93
C GLU A 50 -11.09 -2.35 3.42
N GLU A 51 -10.13 -2.64 2.54
CA GLU A 51 -9.94 -3.99 1.99
C GLU A 51 -9.51 -4.99 3.05
N PHE A 52 -8.67 -4.57 4.01
CA PHE A 52 -8.09 -5.45 5.01
C PHE A 52 -8.76 -5.37 6.38
N ASP A 53 -9.77 -4.51 6.55
CA ASP A 53 -10.47 -4.24 7.83
C ASP A 53 -9.47 -3.88 8.95
N ILE A 54 -8.55 -2.97 8.63
CA ILE A 54 -7.51 -2.45 9.53
C ILE A 54 -7.62 -0.93 9.67
N GLU A 55 -6.95 -0.39 10.68
CA GLU A 55 -6.86 1.05 10.93
C GLU A 55 -5.38 1.42 10.95
N ILE A 56 -4.95 2.30 10.05
CA ILE A 56 -3.58 2.78 9.89
C ILE A 56 -3.55 4.24 10.39
N PRO A 57 -3.00 4.51 11.59
CA PRO A 57 -2.88 5.87 12.10
C PRO A 57 -2.03 6.73 11.16
N ASP A 58 -2.35 8.02 11.05
CA ASP A 58 -1.60 8.99 10.23
C ASP A 58 -0.09 8.92 10.48
N GLU A 59 0.35 8.80 11.75
CA GLU A 59 1.76 8.70 12.12
C GLU A 59 2.46 7.45 11.55
N GLU A 60 1.74 6.35 11.36
CA GLU A 60 2.26 5.12 10.75
C GLU A 60 2.18 5.21 9.23
N ALA A 61 1.10 5.78 8.68
CA ALA A 61 0.98 6.06 7.25
C ALA A 61 2.14 6.93 6.74
N GLU A 62 2.54 7.97 7.49
CA GLU A 62 3.70 8.81 7.17
C GLU A 62 5.04 8.03 7.14
N LYS A 63 5.15 6.95 7.92
CA LYS A 63 6.34 6.08 7.94
C LYS A 63 6.34 5.03 6.82
N ILE A 64 5.16 4.73 6.26
CA ILE A 64 4.99 3.78 5.17
C ILE A 64 5.32 4.50 3.85
N GLN A 65 6.59 4.44 3.46
CA GLN A 65 7.08 5.09 2.24
C GLN A 65 7.18 4.15 1.05
N THR A 66 7.19 2.84 1.30
CA THR A 66 7.40 1.79 0.30
C THR A 66 6.33 0.72 0.35
N VAL A 67 6.10 0.06 -0.80
CA VAL A 67 5.11 -1.02 -0.93
C VAL A 67 5.37 -2.15 0.06
N GLY A 68 6.63 -2.52 0.29
CA GLY A 68 7.00 -3.56 1.25
C GLY A 68 6.62 -3.19 2.68
N GLN A 69 6.81 -1.94 3.08
CA GLN A 69 6.40 -1.47 4.41
C GLN A 69 4.88 -1.54 4.60
N ALA A 70 4.10 -1.17 3.57
CA ALA A 70 2.64 -1.29 3.62
C ALA A 70 2.22 -2.76 3.77
N ILE A 71 2.80 -3.65 2.97
CA ILE A 71 2.55 -5.09 3.04
C ILE A 71 2.88 -5.64 4.43
N ASP A 72 4.06 -5.31 4.97
CA ASP A 72 4.52 -5.80 6.27
C ASP A 72 3.64 -5.26 7.40
N TYR A 73 3.23 -3.99 7.32
CA TYR A 73 2.30 -3.40 8.27
C TYR A 73 0.95 -4.13 8.28
N ILE A 74 0.37 -4.35 7.10
CA ILE A 74 -0.89 -5.09 6.94
C ILE A 74 -0.74 -6.50 7.46
N LYS A 75 0.34 -7.22 7.11
CA LYS A 75 0.61 -8.57 7.63
C LYS A 75 0.72 -8.62 9.16
N ALA A 76 1.22 -7.57 9.79
CA ALA A 76 1.36 -7.49 11.24
C ALA A 76 0.05 -7.16 11.97
N HIS A 77 -0.86 -6.42 11.33
CA HIS A 77 -2.11 -5.93 11.94
C HIS A 77 -3.37 -6.70 11.51
N LYS A 78 -3.32 -7.38 10.37
CA LYS A 78 -4.40 -8.25 9.89
C LYS A 78 -4.49 -9.50 10.76
N LYS A 79 -5.66 -9.73 11.37
CA LYS A 79 -5.96 -10.92 12.18
C LYS A 79 -6.41 -12.12 11.35
#